data_AF-A0A9P9QQR9-F1
#
_entry.id   AF-A0A9P9QQR9-F1
#
_cell.length_a   1.000
_cell.length_b   1.000
_cell.length_c   1.000
_cell.angle_alpha   90.00
_cell.angle_beta   90.00
_cell.angle_gamma   90.00
#
_symmetry.space_group_name_H-M   'P 1'
#
loop_
_entity.id
_entity.type
_entity.pdbx_description
1 polymer ?
#
loop_
_entity_poly.entity_id
_entity_poly.type
_entity_poly.pdbx_seq_one_letter_code
_entity_poly.pdbx_strand_id
1 'polypeptide(L)'
;MDDGTPICLKIPICSDTGSAIFDFAVTGSEVFGSWNALIAICNSGVIYSLRCLLKSGNTLNQGCIKPIRIIVIDCSLLNPSPEVAVCAGNVLAFQRLVDIIFKAFVVIAASYVCMSNFTFGINDDGGFGYYETIFVLPKFSHRPGKGGAGQSCGREYFGTHGDVVVRDVESRIPMTVSILSETRTPYGMNGGEDVKRGLN
;
A
#
# COMPACT_ATOMS: atom_id res chain seq x y z
N MET A 1 8.22 3.52 6.24
CA MET A 1 8.79 3.61 4.87
C MET A 1 10.21 3.09 4.92
N ASP A 2 10.79 2.71 3.77
CA ASP A 2 12.13 2.10 3.72
C ASP A 2 13.25 3.09 4.12
N ASP A 3 12.97 4.39 3.99
CA ASP A 3 13.80 5.50 4.50
C ASP A 3 13.65 5.74 6.02
N GLY A 4 12.83 4.93 6.72
CA GLY A 4 12.53 5.06 8.14
C GLY A 4 11.33 5.97 8.47
N THR A 5 10.77 6.70 7.49
CA THR A 5 9.62 7.58 7.74
C THR A 5 8.41 6.78 8.21
N PRO A 6 7.82 7.07 9.39
CA PRO A 6 6.75 6.25 9.93
C PRO A 6 5.40 6.58 9.30
N ILE A 7 4.56 5.57 9.06
CA ILE A 7 3.12 5.75 8.87
C ILE A 7 2.42 5.14 10.08
N CYS A 8 1.70 5.98 10.83
CA CYS A 8 1.13 5.61 12.11
C CYS A 8 -0.38 5.71 12.05
N LEU A 9 -1.07 4.70 12.59
CA LEU A 9 -2.52 4.65 12.60
C LEU A 9 -3.04 4.24 13.97
N LYS A 10 -3.99 5.00 14.49
CA LYS A 10 -4.87 4.61 15.60
C LYS A 10 -6.31 4.61 15.12
N ILE A 11 -7.09 3.59 15.52
CA ILE A 11 -8.50 3.48 15.15
C ILE A 11 -9.39 3.38 16.39
N PRO A 12 -9.72 4.51 17.06
CA PRO A 12 -10.79 4.54 18.05
C PRO A 12 -12.13 4.21 17.37
N ILE A 13 -12.84 3.20 17.88
CA ILE A 13 -14.16 2.78 17.39
C ILE A 13 -15.17 2.94 18.52
N CYS A 14 -16.27 3.63 18.23
CA CYS A 14 -17.41 3.74 19.13
C CYS A 14 -18.47 2.70 18.75
N SER A 15 -18.58 1.63 19.54
CA SER A 15 -19.55 0.55 19.32
C SER A 15 -21.00 1.04 19.29
N ASP A 16 -21.32 2.06 20.08
CA ASP A 16 -22.70 2.51 20.29
C ASP A 16 -23.24 3.29 19.08
N THR A 17 -22.37 4.01 18.37
CA THR A 17 -22.74 4.82 17.20
C THR A 17 -22.29 4.21 15.88
N GLY A 18 -21.43 3.19 15.92
CA GLY A 18 -20.76 2.64 14.74
C GLY A 18 -19.76 3.61 14.10
N SER A 19 -19.37 4.68 14.79
CA SER A 19 -18.39 5.66 14.30
C SER A 19 -16.96 5.21 14.56
N ALA A 20 -16.06 5.58 13.65
CA ALA A 20 -14.64 5.28 13.77
C ALA A 20 -13.79 6.48 13.38
N ILE A 21 -12.69 6.69 14.09
CA ILE A 21 -11.70 7.71 13.78
C ILE A 21 -10.47 7.01 13.23
N PHE A 22 -10.05 7.31 12.01
CA PHE A 22 -8.77 6.90 11.46
C PHE A 22 -7.77 8.01 11.72
N ASP A 23 -7.01 7.87 12.80
CA ASP A 23 -6.09 8.88 13.29
C ASP A 23 -4.65 8.59 12.81
N PHE A 24 -4.20 9.41 11.85
CA PHE A 24 -2.86 9.42 11.30
C PHE A 24 -2.00 10.58 11.82
N ALA A 25 -2.41 11.26 12.89
CA ALA A 25 -1.78 12.51 13.32
C ALA A 25 -0.31 12.40 13.74
N VAL A 26 0.19 11.19 13.98
CA VAL A 26 1.59 10.92 14.34
C VAL A 26 2.37 10.24 13.21
N THR A 27 1.86 10.34 11.97
CA THR A 27 2.61 9.99 10.75
C THR A 27 3.79 10.95 10.57
N GLY A 28 4.89 10.45 10.02
CA GLY A 28 6.09 11.23 9.77
C GLY A 28 5.87 12.40 8.82
N SER A 29 6.79 13.36 8.87
CA SER A 29 6.81 14.52 7.97
C SER A 29 6.90 14.09 6.51
N GLU A 30 6.50 15.01 5.63
CA GLU A 30 6.81 14.89 4.21
C GLU A 30 8.33 14.74 3.96
N VAL A 31 8.66 14.11 2.84
CA VAL A 31 10.03 13.75 2.50
C VAL A 31 10.48 14.39 1.19
N PHE A 32 11.78 14.59 1.06
CA PHE A 32 12.40 15.02 -0.19
C PHE A 32 12.54 13.83 -1.16
N GLY A 33 11.40 13.34 -1.62
CA GLY A 33 11.24 12.19 -2.52
C GLY A 33 9.85 12.22 -3.15
N SER A 34 9.59 11.35 -4.12
CA SER A 34 8.31 11.34 -4.85
C SER A 34 7.22 10.49 -4.18
N TRP A 35 7.53 9.82 -3.07
CA TRP A 35 6.62 8.88 -2.39
C TRP A 35 5.66 9.53 -1.39
N ASN A 36 5.61 10.87 -1.30
CA ASN A 36 4.56 11.56 -0.55
C ASN A 36 3.18 11.30 -1.17
N ALA A 37 2.16 11.10 -0.35
CA ALA A 37 0.80 10.82 -0.78
C ALA A 37 -0.13 11.99 -0.45
N LEU A 38 -0.82 12.53 -1.46
CA LEU A 38 -1.86 13.54 -1.28
C LEU A 38 -2.97 13.03 -0.34
N ILE A 39 -3.62 13.95 0.38
CA ILE A 39 -4.74 13.63 1.29
C ILE A 39 -5.86 12.82 0.61
N ALA A 40 -6.10 13.05 -0.69
CA ALA A 40 -7.07 12.28 -1.47
C ALA A 40 -6.70 10.79 -1.60
N ILE A 41 -5.41 10.49 -1.67
CA ILE A 41 -4.85 9.13 -1.68
C ILE A 41 -5.09 8.48 -0.31
N CYS A 42 -4.86 9.22 0.77
CA CYS A 42 -5.15 8.76 2.12
C CYS A 42 -6.63 8.40 2.32
N ASN A 43 -7.53 9.30 1.93
CA ASN A 43 -8.97 9.08 2.00
C ASN A 43 -9.40 7.85 1.17
N SER A 44 -8.86 7.73 -0.04
CA SER A 44 -9.14 6.59 -0.93
C SER A 44 -8.67 5.27 -0.34
N GLY A 45 -7.51 5.24 0.34
CA GLY A 45 -6.96 4.05 0.97
C GLY A 45 -7.84 3.53 2.12
N VAL A 46 -8.37 4.44 2.95
CA VAL A 46 -9.33 4.09 4.00
C VAL A 46 -10.61 3.50 3.40
N ILE A 47 -11.17 4.14 2.38
CA ILE A 47 -12.40 3.69 1.72
C ILE A 47 -12.19 2.33 1.04
N TYR A 48 -11.08 2.16 0.33
CA TYR A 48 -10.71 0.89 -0.30
C TYR A 48 -10.60 -0.22 0.74
N SER A 49 -9.89 0.04 1.85
CA SER A 49 -9.70 -0.96 2.90
C SER A 49 -11.04 -1.37 3.51
N LEU A 50 -11.91 -0.41 3.83
CA LEU A 50 -13.25 -0.69 4.34
C LEU A 50 -14.10 -1.49 3.34
N ARG A 51 -14.02 -1.17 2.04
CA ARG A 51 -14.69 -1.94 0.96
C ARG A 51 -14.26 -3.40 0.96
N CYS A 52 -12.97 -3.67 1.10
CA CYS A 52 -12.44 -5.03 1.11
C CYS A 52 -12.89 -5.82 2.36
N LEU A 53 -13.11 -5.15 3.49
CA LEU A 53 -13.51 -5.80 4.75
C LEU A 53 -15.02 -6.05 4.86
N LEU A 54 -15.84 -5.21 4.22
CA LEU A 54 -17.29 -5.34 4.25
C LEU A 54 -17.75 -6.49 3.34
N LYS A 55 -18.23 -7.59 3.93
CA LYS A 55 -18.99 -8.63 3.22
C LYS A 55 -20.42 -8.16 2.97
N SER A 56 -20.68 -7.36 1.94
CA SER A 56 -22.05 -7.16 1.45
C SER A 56 -22.09 -6.65 0.01
N GLY A 57 -23.12 -7.06 -0.74
CA GLY A 57 -23.46 -6.50 -2.06
C GLY A 57 -23.99 -5.06 -2.00
N ASN A 58 -23.72 -4.33 -0.92
CA ASN A 58 -24.16 -2.96 -0.74
C ASN A 58 -23.26 -2.03 -1.57
N THR A 59 -23.86 -1.13 -2.33
CA THR A 59 -23.13 -0.14 -3.12
C THR A 59 -22.43 0.84 -2.21
N LEU A 60 -21.10 0.83 -2.23
CA LEU A 60 -20.32 1.68 -1.35
C LEU A 60 -20.29 3.11 -1.90
N ASN A 61 -21.16 3.96 -1.37
CA ASN A 61 -21.25 5.38 -1.68
C ASN A 61 -20.82 6.23 -0.47
N GLN A 62 -20.70 7.55 -0.65
CA GLN A 62 -20.26 8.49 0.40
C GLN A 62 -21.04 8.34 1.72
N GLY A 63 -22.30 7.89 1.67
CA GLY A 63 -23.13 7.64 2.84
C GLY A 63 -22.62 6.50 3.74
N CYS A 64 -21.99 5.47 3.18
CA CYS A 64 -21.40 4.36 3.95
C CYS A 64 -20.17 4.79 4.76
N ILE A 65 -19.58 5.95 4.42
CA ILE A 65 -18.35 6.47 5.05
C ILE A 65 -18.67 7.67 5.94
N LYS A 66 -19.93 8.13 5.99
CA LYS A 66 -20.40 9.21 6.87
C LYS A 66 -19.99 9.05 8.35
N PRO A 67 -19.98 7.85 8.96
CA PRO A 67 -19.56 7.69 10.36
C PRO A 67 -18.03 7.62 10.54
N ILE A 68 -17.25 7.76 9.47
CA ILE A 68 -15.79 7.66 9.49
C ILE A 68 -15.18 9.06 9.47
N ARG A 69 -14.35 9.36 10.47
CA ARG A 69 -13.54 10.59 10.51
C ARG A 69 -12.08 10.24 10.25
N ILE A 70 -11.44 10.93 9.32
CA ILE A 70 -10.01 10.74 9.01
C ILE A 70 -9.26 11.98 9.51
N ILE A 71 -8.20 11.76 10.28
CA ILE A 71 -7.33 12.82 10.83
C ILE A 71 -5.94 12.62 10.23
N VAL A 72 -5.44 13.64 9.55
CA VAL A 72 -4.07 13.72 9.02
C VAL A 72 -3.56 15.12 9.28
N ILE A 73 -2.30 15.26 9.69
CA ILE A 73 -1.69 16.58 9.92
C ILE A 73 -1.11 17.15 8.62
N ASP A 74 -1.11 18.47 8.48
CA ASP A 74 -0.43 19.16 7.38
C ASP A 74 1.08 18.91 7.41
N CYS A 75 1.72 18.99 6.23
CA CYS A 75 3.15 18.75 6.02
C CYS A 75 3.62 17.35 6.48
N SER A 76 2.73 16.36 6.37
CA SER A 76 3.05 14.94 6.62
C SER A 76 3.15 14.15 5.33
N LEU A 77 3.70 12.94 5.43
CA LEU A 77 3.78 12.01 4.31
C LEU A 77 2.41 11.73 3.65
N LEU A 78 1.31 11.82 4.40
CA LEU A 78 -0.06 11.55 3.93
C LEU A 78 -0.87 12.82 3.64
N ASN A 79 -0.31 14.00 3.88
CA ASN A 79 -0.89 15.30 3.53
C ASN A 79 0.26 16.31 3.34
N PRO A 80 1.04 16.14 2.26
CA PRO A 80 2.22 16.96 2.00
C PRO A 80 1.83 18.36 1.56
N SER A 81 2.78 19.27 1.71
CA SER A 81 2.79 20.61 1.17
C SER A 81 2.88 20.59 -0.37
N PRO A 82 2.39 21.64 -1.07
CA PRO A 82 2.52 21.75 -2.53
C PRO A 82 3.97 21.74 -3.06
N GLU A 83 4.96 21.92 -2.19
CA GLU A 83 6.37 22.10 -2.51
C GLU A 83 7.11 20.78 -2.75
N VAL A 84 6.55 19.63 -2.32
CA VAL A 84 7.19 18.32 -2.44
C VAL A 84 6.57 17.45 -3.53
N ALA A 85 7.36 16.53 -4.08
CA ALA A 85 6.92 15.64 -5.15
C ALA A 85 5.97 14.53 -4.61
N VAL A 86 4.92 14.24 -5.38
CA VAL A 86 3.88 13.25 -5.01
C VAL A 86 3.65 12.15 -6.07
N CYS A 87 4.46 12.15 -7.15
CA CYS A 87 4.24 11.29 -8.32
C CYS A 87 4.14 9.79 -7.97
N ALA A 88 4.92 9.32 -7.00
CA ALA A 88 4.95 7.93 -6.55
C ALA A 88 4.13 7.67 -5.26
N GLY A 89 3.35 8.64 -4.78
CA GLY A 89 2.54 8.50 -3.56
C GLY A 89 1.48 7.40 -3.66
N ASN A 90 0.84 7.29 -4.82
CA ASN A 90 -0.15 6.25 -5.14
C ASN A 90 0.45 4.83 -5.20
N VAL A 91 1.77 4.76 -5.30
CA VAL A 91 2.50 3.52 -5.46
C VAL A 91 2.83 3.00 -4.07
N LEU A 92 3.79 3.64 -3.40
CA LEU A 92 4.39 3.09 -2.18
C LEU A 92 3.62 3.49 -0.92
N ALA A 93 3.33 4.79 -0.74
CA ALA A 93 2.65 5.27 0.46
C ALA A 93 1.21 4.76 0.54
N PHE A 94 0.48 4.68 -0.58
CA PHE A 94 -0.86 4.08 -0.61
C PHE A 94 -0.86 2.61 -0.17
N GLN A 95 0.14 1.83 -0.58
CA GLN A 95 0.26 0.42 -0.18
C GLN A 95 0.51 0.28 1.32
N ARG A 96 1.47 1.05 1.84
CA ARG A 96 1.79 1.04 3.28
C ARG A 96 0.60 1.49 4.12
N LEU A 97 -0.16 2.48 3.63
CA LEU A 97 -1.41 2.91 4.23
C LEU A 97 -2.44 1.77 4.32
N VAL A 98 -2.69 1.06 3.22
CA VAL A 98 -3.63 -0.08 3.20
C VAL A 98 -3.13 -1.22 4.12
N ASP A 99 -1.83 -1.51 4.09
CA ASP A 99 -1.20 -2.55 4.91
C ASP A 99 -1.39 -2.28 6.41
N ILE A 100 -1.19 -1.04 6.89
CA ILE A 100 -1.39 -0.72 8.32
C ILE A 100 -2.86 -0.72 8.73
N ILE A 101 -3.78 -0.41 7.81
CA ILE A 101 -5.23 -0.50 8.06
C ILE A 101 -5.62 -1.98 8.22
N PHE A 102 -5.24 -2.85 7.29
CA PHE A 102 -5.55 -4.28 7.41
C PHE A 102 -4.86 -4.94 8.61
N LYS A 103 -3.65 -4.48 8.97
CA LYS A 103 -2.98 -4.91 10.21
C LYS A 103 -3.78 -4.51 11.45
N ALA A 104 -4.32 -3.29 11.49
CA ALA A 104 -5.14 -2.82 12.61
C ALA A 104 -6.43 -3.64 12.79
N PHE A 105 -7.04 -4.11 11.68
CA PHE A 105 -8.20 -5.00 11.72
C PHE A 105 -7.85 -6.50 11.81
N VAL A 106 -6.57 -6.87 11.89
CA VAL A 106 -6.08 -8.26 12.01
C VAL A 106 -6.50 -9.16 10.84
N VAL A 107 -6.69 -8.59 9.64
CA VAL A 107 -7.26 -9.34 8.49
C VAL A 107 -6.20 -9.89 7.53
N ILE A 108 -5.11 -9.15 7.30
CA ILE A 108 -4.02 -9.53 6.37
C ILE A 108 -2.67 -9.12 6.94
N ALA A 109 -1.68 -10.01 6.85
CA ALA A 109 -0.27 -9.68 7.07
C ALA A 109 0.39 -9.46 5.70
N ALA A 110 0.83 -8.23 5.42
CA ALA A 110 1.93 -7.91 4.51
C ALA A 110 1.96 -8.69 3.18
N SER A 111 0.84 -8.77 2.48
CA SER A 111 0.72 -9.44 1.18
C SER A 111 1.49 -8.71 0.07
N TYR A 112 2.48 -9.33 -0.60
CA TYR A 112 3.30 -8.69 -1.64
C TYR A 112 2.41 -8.05 -2.72
N VAL A 113 2.22 -6.75 -2.58
CA VAL A 113 1.52 -5.86 -3.51
C VAL A 113 2.44 -4.66 -3.58
N CYS A 114 3.64 -4.82 -4.16
CA CYS A 114 4.45 -3.67 -4.51
C CYS A 114 4.06 -3.27 -5.93
N MET A 115 3.72 -2.00 -6.15
CA MET A 115 3.42 -1.46 -7.48
C MET A 115 4.78 -1.10 -8.09
N SER A 116 5.60 -2.10 -8.36
CA SER A 116 6.89 -1.85 -9.01
C SER A 116 6.60 -1.27 -10.38
N ASN A 117 7.20 -0.13 -10.71
CA ASN A 117 6.98 0.53 -11.98
C ASN A 117 8.23 0.44 -12.83
N PHE A 118 8.01 0.14 -14.10
CA PHE A 118 9.03 0.17 -15.12
C PHE A 118 8.73 1.35 -16.03
N THR A 119 9.69 2.26 -16.13
CA THR A 119 9.56 3.45 -16.95
C THR A 119 10.74 3.57 -17.88
N PHE A 120 10.47 4.01 -19.10
CA PHE A 120 11.52 4.35 -20.04
C PHE A 120 11.07 5.44 -20.99
N GLY A 121 12.01 6.17 -21.55
CA GLY A 121 11.69 7.26 -22.45
C GLY A 121 12.91 8.05 -22.93
N ILE A 122 12.63 9.03 -23.77
CA ILE A 122 13.61 9.96 -24.34
C ILE A 122 13.23 11.36 -23.90
N ASN A 123 14.18 12.10 -23.34
CA ASN A 123 13.98 13.44 -22.78
C ASN A 123 14.46 14.53 -23.76
N ASP A 124 13.94 14.48 -24.99
CA ASP A 124 14.25 15.41 -26.10
C ASP A 124 12.96 15.82 -26.84
N ASP A 125 13.06 16.79 -27.76
CA ASP A 125 11.93 17.20 -28.61
C ASP A 125 11.42 16.05 -29.49
N GLY A 126 10.14 15.71 -29.33
CA GLY A 126 9.52 14.54 -29.96
C GLY A 126 9.78 13.22 -29.21
N GLY A 127 10.39 13.27 -28.02
CA GLY A 127 10.56 12.14 -27.12
C GLY A 127 9.23 11.59 -26.61
N PHE A 128 9.28 10.41 -25.99
CA PHE A 128 8.13 9.75 -25.40
C PHE A 128 8.47 9.24 -24.01
N GLY A 129 7.44 9.08 -23.18
CA GLY A 129 7.52 8.39 -21.90
C GLY A 129 6.60 7.18 -21.90
N TYR A 130 7.13 6.04 -21.51
CA TYR A 130 6.39 4.83 -21.21
C TYR A 130 6.42 4.59 -19.70
N TYR A 131 5.26 4.25 -19.16
CA TYR A 131 5.10 3.84 -17.77
C TYR A 131 4.23 2.60 -17.75
N GLU A 132 4.69 1.57 -17.07
CA GLU A 132 3.84 0.46 -16.67
C GLU A 132 4.07 0.06 -15.22
N THR A 133 3.04 -0.53 -14.63
CA THR A 133 3.15 -1.19 -13.35
C THR A 133 3.46 -2.67 -13.60
N ILE A 134 4.70 -3.07 -13.32
CA ILE A 134 5.10 -4.47 -13.30
C ILE A 134 4.63 -5.05 -11.96
N PHE A 135 3.53 -5.78 -12.05
CA PHE A 135 2.85 -6.28 -10.88
C PHE A 135 2.91 -7.80 -10.80
N VAL A 136 3.13 -8.28 -9.59
CA VAL A 136 2.88 -9.66 -9.21
C VAL A 136 1.44 -9.72 -8.74
N LEU A 137 0.53 -10.29 -9.55
CA LEU A 137 -0.90 -10.37 -9.22
C LEU A 137 -1.13 -11.13 -7.92
N PRO A 138 -1.59 -10.50 -6.83
CA PRO A 138 -2.08 -11.17 -5.67
C PRO A 138 -3.42 -11.82 -6.01
N LYS A 139 -3.45 -13.14 -6.10
CA LYS A 139 -4.74 -13.83 -5.91
C LYS A 139 -5.15 -13.65 -4.46
N PHE A 140 -6.21 -12.87 -4.23
CA PHE A 140 -6.91 -12.80 -2.96
C PHE A 140 -7.75 -14.07 -2.81
N SER A 141 -7.19 -15.06 -2.12
CA SER A 141 -7.90 -16.31 -1.82
C SER A 141 -7.90 -16.57 -0.33
N HIS A 142 -9.05 -17.01 0.20
CA HIS A 142 -9.13 -17.61 1.52
C HIS A 142 -8.15 -18.80 1.58
N ARG A 143 -7.24 -18.80 2.56
CA ARG A 143 -6.31 -19.91 2.76
C ARG A 143 -6.62 -20.60 4.09
N PRO A 144 -7.05 -21.88 4.05
CA PRO A 144 -7.01 -22.73 5.22
C PRO A 144 -5.55 -23.16 5.44
N GLY A 145 -4.93 -22.63 6.49
CA GLY A 145 -3.61 -23.05 6.97
C GLY A 145 -2.41 -22.56 6.14
N LYS A 146 -1.29 -22.35 6.85
CA LYS A 146 0.01 -21.82 6.41
C LYS A 146 0.17 -20.29 6.44
N GLY A 147 -0.10 -19.69 7.60
CA GLY A 147 0.77 -18.61 8.08
C GLY A 147 2.16 -19.19 8.41
N GLY A 148 3.21 -18.37 8.33
CA GLY A 148 4.58 -18.77 8.68
C GLY A 148 4.72 -19.37 10.08
N ALA A 149 5.87 -19.97 10.38
CA ALA A 149 6.13 -20.55 11.70
C ALA A 149 5.98 -19.47 12.80
N GLY A 150 4.96 -19.64 13.65
CA GLY A 150 4.50 -18.64 14.62
C GLY A 150 3.25 -19.07 15.37
N GLN A 151 2.78 -18.28 16.35
CA GLN A 151 1.54 -18.58 17.11
C GLN A 151 0.26 -18.56 16.25
N SER A 152 0.38 -18.09 15.01
CA SER A 152 -0.62 -18.06 13.94
C SER A 152 -0.53 -19.27 12.99
N CYS A 153 0.38 -20.21 13.24
CA CYS A 153 0.48 -21.48 12.50
C CYS A 153 -0.85 -22.23 12.54
N GLY A 154 -1.51 -22.36 11.38
CA GLY A 154 -2.80 -23.04 11.25
C GLY A 154 -4.05 -22.15 11.35
N ARG A 155 -3.93 -20.84 11.60
CA ARG A 155 -5.08 -19.90 11.53
C ARG A 155 -5.37 -19.49 10.08
N GLU A 156 -6.64 -19.20 9.79
CA GLU A 156 -7.08 -18.70 8.49
C GLU A 156 -6.57 -17.27 8.28
N TYR A 157 -5.92 -17.02 7.14
CA TYR A 157 -5.47 -15.68 6.76
C TYR A 157 -5.78 -15.42 5.29
N PHE A 158 -6.10 -14.17 4.99
CA PHE A 158 -6.04 -13.66 3.63
C PHE A 158 -4.57 -13.38 3.30
N GLY A 159 -4.06 -14.07 2.28
CA GLY A 159 -2.68 -13.92 1.82
C GLY A 159 -2.64 -13.90 0.30
N THR A 160 -1.63 -13.26 -0.25
CA THR A 160 -1.50 -13.12 -1.70
C THR A 160 -0.52 -14.12 -2.27
N HIS A 161 -0.95 -14.81 -3.33
CA HIS A 161 -0.06 -15.57 -4.19
C HIS A 161 0.22 -14.75 -5.42
N GLY A 162 1.49 -14.71 -5.79
CA GLY A 162 1.97 -14.00 -6.95
C GLY A 162 2.57 -14.95 -7.97
N ASP A 163 2.02 -14.98 -9.18
CA ASP A 163 2.72 -15.58 -10.30
C ASP A 163 3.84 -14.63 -10.73
N VAL A 164 5.07 -15.14 -10.87
CA VAL A 164 6.21 -14.35 -11.37
C VAL A 164 6.01 -14.14 -12.86
N VAL A 165 5.89 -12.89 -13.28
CA VAL A 165 5.89 -12.52 -14.69
C VAL A 165 7.31 -12.17 -15.08
N VAL A 166 7.92 -12.99 -15.92
CA VAL A 166 9.20 -12.67 -16.57
C VAL A 166 8.91 -11.89 -17.85
N ARG A 167 9.60 -10.76 -18.04
CA ARG A 167 9.54 -9.97 -19.28
C ARG A 167 10.93 -9.65 -19.77
N ASP A 168 11.14 -9.86 -21.06
CA ASP A 168 12.34 -9.43 -21.76
C ASP A 168 12.08 -8.08 -22.43
N VAL A 169 12.91 -7.08 -22.13
CA VAL A 169 12.84 -5.76 -22.73
C VAL A 169 14.15 -5.47 -23.45
N GLU A 170 14.09 -5.23 -24.75
CA GLU A 170 15.22 -4.87 -25.58
C GLU A 170 15.06 -3.44 -26.07
N SER A 171 16.05 -2.60 -25.78
CA SER A 171 16.10 -1.25 -26.31
C SER A 171 16.72 -1.25 -27.71
N ARG A 172 15.99 -0.71 -28.70
CA ARG A 172 16.47 -0.58 -30.09
C ARG A 172 17.09 0.78 -30.41
N ILE A 173 16.96 1.74 -29.50
CA ILE A 173 17.46 3.11 -29.61
C ILE A 173 17.95 3.58 -28.23
N PRO A 174 18.93 4.48 -28.13
CA PRO A 174 19.31 5.05 -26.84
C PRO A 174 18.11 5.67 -26.12
N MET A 175 17.86 5.26 -24.88
CA MET A 175 16.77 5.76 -24.03
C MET A 175 17.15 5.65 -22.56
N THR A 176 16.50 6.46 -21.73
CA THR A 176 16.63 6.38 -20.27
C THR A 176 15.64 5.37 -19.73
N VAL A 177 16.10 4.45 -18.90
CA VAL A 177 15.28 3.44 -18.22
C VAL A 177 15.38 3.67 -16.73
N SER A 178 14.26 3.55 -16.02
CA SER A 178 14.19 3.59 -14.57
C SER A 178 13.25 2.51 -14.05
N ILE A 179 13.65 1.92 -12.92
CA ILE A 179 12.83 0.95 -12.18
C ILE A 179 12.57 1.55 -10.81
N LEU A 180 11.30 1.74 -10.49
CA LEU A 180 10.86 2.06 -9.15
C LEU A 180 10.35 0.76 -8.51
N SER A 181 11.15 0.12 -7.68
CA SER A 181 10.79 -1.12 -7.00
C SER A 181 11.23 -1.13 -5.54
N GLU A 182 10.42 -1.70 -4.66
CA GLU A 182 10.80 -2.05 -3.29
C GLU A 182 10.71 -3.57 -3.12
N THR A 183 11.79 -4.18 -2.63
CA THR A 183 11.79 -5.59 -2.22
C THR A 183 11.44 -5.68 -0.73
N ARG A 184 10.46 -6.53 -0.39
CA ARG A 184 9.99 -6.64 1.00
C ARG A 184 9.94 -8.08 1.51
N THR A 185 10.06 -8.17 2.82
CA THR A 185 9.90 -9.37 3.64
C THR A 185 8.50 -9.30 4.27
N PRO A 186 7.55 -10.17 3.92
CA PRO A 186 6.27 -10.24 4.62
C PRO A 186 6.49 -10.44 6.13
N TYR A 187 5.97 -9.55 6.95
CA TYR A 187 6.19 -9.59 8.40
C TYR A 187 5.25 -10.56 9.09
N GLY A 188 5.77 -11.32 10.05
CA GLY A 188 4.97 -12.22 10.86
C GLY A 188 4.09 -11.45 11.85
N MET A 189 2.81 -11.82 11.95
CA MET A 189 1.89 -11.26 12.95
C MET A 189 1.68 -12.23 14.11
N ASN A 190 1.53 -11.69 15.32
CA ASN A 190 1.29 -12.45 16.56
C ASN A 190 2.33 -13.55 16.79
N GLY A 191 3.61 -13.19 16.87
CA GLY A 191 4.71 -14.13 17.15
C GLY A 191 5.06 -15.07 15.99
N GLY A 192 4.71 -14.70 14.75
CA GLY A 192 5.28 -15.33 13.55
C GLY A 192 6.60 -14.70 13.14
N GLU A 193 7.50 -15.53 12.62
CA GLU A 193 8.73 -15.04 12.00
C GLU A 193 8.46 -14.41 10.63
N ASP A 194 9.30 -13.44 10.26
CA ASP A 194 9.25 -12.78 8.97
C ASP A 194 9.61 -13.77 7.83
N VAL A 195 8.93 -13.67 6.68
CA VAL A 195 9.17 -14.56 5.54
C VAL A 195 10.39 -14.08 4.75
N LYS A 196 11.36 -14.96 4.46
CA LYS A 196 12.58 -14.63 3.71
C LYS A 196 12.33 -13.76 2.47
N ARG A 197 13.13 -12.70 2.32
CA ARG A 197 13.15 -11.82 1.14
C ARG A 197 13.45 -12.62 -0.12
N GLY A 198 12.76 -12.31 -1.21
CA GLY A 198 13.11 -12.82 -2.55
C GLY A 198 14.49 -12.32 -2.98
N LEU A 199 15.23 -13.14 -3.72
CA LEU A 199 16.49 -12.74 -4.33
C LEU A 199 16.19 -12.03 -5.66
N ASN A 200 16.86 -10.90 -5.92
CA ASN A 200 16.85 -10.22 -7.22
C ASN A 200 17.90 -10.85 -8.15
#